data_AF-A0AB33EVG5-F1
#
_entry.id   AF-A0AB33EVG5-F1
#
_cell.length_a   1.000
_cell.length_b   1.000
_cell.length_c   1.000
_cell.angle_alpha   90.00
_cell.angle_beta   90.00
_cell.angle_gamma   90.00
#
_symmetry.space_group_name_H-M   'P 1'
#
loop_
_entity.id
_entity.type
_entity.pdbx_description
1 polymer ?
#
loop_
_entity_poly.entity_id
_entity_poly.type
_entity_poly.pdbx_seq_one_letter_code
_entity_poly.pdbx_strand_id
1 'polypeptide(L)'
;MDFDVTVEIPKGHRNKYEVDHATGRIRLDRTLFTSTQYPADYGFIEGTLGEDGDPLDALVLVPEPTFPGCLIRCRTIGMFRMTDEKGGDDKVLCVPYEDPRQEHLRDIHHLGEFDRLEIQHFFEVYKDLEPGKSVEGATWVGRVEAEAEIAASYRRAKEAEERGETLH
;
A
#
# COMPACT_ATOMS: atom_id res chain seq x y z
N MET A 1 -8.35 0.27 14.55
CA MET A 1 -8.14 -1.12 14.05
C MET A 1 -6.65 -1.41 13.93
N ASP A 2 -6.23 -2.67 14.01
CA ASP A 2 -4.86 -3.12 13.69
C ASP A 2 -4.88 -4.30 12.72
N PHE A 3 -3.79 -4.48 11.98
CA PHE A 3 -3.63 -5.46 10.91
C PHE A 3 -2.15 -5.66 10.60
N ASP A 4 -1.80 -6.78 9.96
CA ASP A 4 -0.43 -7.03 9.52
C ASP A 4 -0.24 -6.60 8.07
N VAL A 5 0.90 -5.95 7.80
CA VAL A 5 1.36 -5.60 6.45
C VAL A 5 2.60 -6.42 6.14
N THR A 6 2.60 -7.12 5.01
CA THR A 6 3.80 -7.74 4.44
C THR A 6 4.48 -6.72 3.54
N VAL A 7 5.70 -6.33 3.88
CA VAL A 7 6.50 -5.40 3.08
C VAL A 7 7.07 -6.11 1.87
N GLU A 8 6.86 -5.57 0.68
CA GLU A 8 7.45 -6.04 -0.57
C GLU A 8 8.66 -5.18 -0.96
N ILE A 9 8.54 -3.86 -0.79
CA ILE A 9 9.48 -2.88 -1.30
C ILE A 9 9.88 -1.93 -0.17
N PRO A 10 11.11 -2.05 0.37
CA PRO A 10 11.59 -1.11 1.36
C PRO A 10 11.72 0.30 0.77
N LYS A 11 11.55 1.32 1.61
CA LYS A 11 11.76 2.73 1.27
C LYS A 11 13.11 2.95 0.57
N GLY A 12 13.11 3.77 -0.48
CA GLY A 12 14.30 4.13 -1.26
C GLY A 12 14.64 3.16 -2.40
N HIS A 13 13.88 2.07 -2.57
CA HIS A 13 14.12 1.13 -3.64
C HIS A 13 13.52 1.57 -4.98
N ARG A 14 14.23 1.23 -6.08
CA ARG A 14 13.75 1.31 -7.48
C ARG A 14 13.34 -0.04 -8.04
N ASN A 15 13.66 -1.12 -7.36
CA ASN A 15 13.19 -2.45 -7.74
C ASN A 15 11.79 -2.61 -7.16
N LYS A 16 10.81 -2.76 -8.04
CA LYS A 16 9.47 -3.18 -7.67
C LYS A 16 9.49 -4.69 -7.49
N TYR A 17 9.52 -5.10 -6.23
CA TYR A 17 9.28 -6.47 -5.83
C TYR A 17 7.78 -6.70 -5.66
N GLU A 18 7.37 -7.96 -5.71
CA GLU A 18 6.04 -8.42 -5.37
C GLU A 18 6.13 -9.80 -4.72
N VAL A 19 5.15 -10.15 -3.90
CA VAL A 19 4.92 -11.52 -3.45
C VAL A 19 4.18 -12.26 -4.56
N ASP A 20 4.74 -13.38 -4.98
CA ASP A 20 4.00 -14.38 -5.74
C ASP A 20 3.09 -15.13 -4.77
N HIS A 21 1.83 -14.71 -4.66
CA HIS A 21 0.89 -15.22 -3.65
C HIS A 21 0.54 -16.71 -3.83
N ALA A 22 0.73 -17.27 -5.03
CA ALA A 22 0.60 -18.72 -5.25
C ALA A 22 1.72 -19.51 -4.54
N THR A 23 2.88 -18.89 -4.31
CA THR A 23 4.07 -19.56 -3.73
C THR A 23 4.57 -18.93 -2.43
N GLY A 24 4.11 -17.74 -2.06
CA GLY A 24 4.62 -16.91 -0.96
C GLY A 24 6.04 -16.40 -1.18
N ARG A 25 6.56 -16.35 -2.41
CA ARG A 25 7.95 -16.00 -2.70
C ARG A 25 8.07 -14.56 -3.20
N ILE A 26 9.09 -13.85 -2.73
CA ILE A 26 9.45 -12.53 -3.29
C ILE A 26 9.99 -12.69 -4.71
N ARG A 27 9.40 -11.95 -5.63
CA ARG A 27 9.75 -11.88 -7.05
C ARG A 27 10.11 -10.44 -7.40
N LEU A 28 11.10 -10.27 -8.27
CA LEU A 28 11.34 -8.99 -8.92
C LEU A 28 10.40 -8.89 -10.11
N ASP A 29 9.42 -7.97 -10.06
CA ASP A 29 8.57 -7.64 -11.20
C ASP A 29 9.39 -6.84 -12.21
N ARG A 30 9.88 -5.67 -11.80
CA ARG A 30 10.71 -4.79 -12.64
C ARG A 30 11.54 -3.81 -11.84
N THR A 31 12.53 -3.20 -12.48
CA THR A 31 13.07 -1.92 -12.03
C THR A 31 12.22 -0.79 -12.61
N LEU A 32 11.88 0.23 -11.82
CA LEU A 32 11.09 1.38 -12.27
C LEU A 32 11.74 2.06 -13.48
N PHE A 33 10.91 2.43 -14.46
CA PHE A 33 11.36 3.07 -15.70
C PHE A 33 11.78 4.53 -15.47
N THR A 34 11.24 5.15 -14.43
CA THR A 34 11.59 6.48 -13.96
C THR A 34 12.71 6.44 -12.92
N SER A 35 13.35 7.58 -12.66
CA SER A 35 14.36 7.74 -11.62
C SER A 35 13.78 7.97 -10.23
N THR A 36 12.51 7.62 -10.00
CA THR A 36 11.85 7.72 -8.70
C THR A 36 12.22 6.53 -7.81
N GLN A 37 11.93 6.63 -6.52
CA GLN A 37 12.12 5.60 -5.50
C GLN A 37 10.88 5.55 -4.60
N TYR A 38 10.56 4.37 -4.06
CA TYR A 38 9.42 4.25 -3.15
C TYR A 38 9.62 5.12 -1.89
N PRO A 39 8.65 5.98 -1.52
CA PRO A 39 8.81 6.99 -0.46
C PRO A 39 8.69 6.43 0.96
N ALA A 40 8.08 5.25 1.10
CA ALA A 40 7.89 4.51 2.34
C ALA A 40 8.03 3.02 2.06
N ASP A 41 8.07 2.20 3.12
CA ASP A 41 7.95 0.75 2.95
C ASP A 41 6.57 0.45 2.36
N TYR A 42 6.54 -0.35 1.30
CA TYR A 42 5.34 -0.65 0.52
C TYR A 42 5.10 -2.14 0.46
N GLY A 43 3.84 -2.55 0.50
CA GLY A 43 3.41 -3.92 0.27
C GLY A 43 1.90 -4.00 0.43
N PHE A 44 1.37 -5.04 1.08
CA PHE A 44 -0.07 -5.29 1.17
C PHE A 44 -0.51 -5.71 2.57
N ILE A 45 -1.81 -5.57 2.84
CA ILE A 45 -2.45 -6.01 4.09
C ILE A 45 -2.82 -7.49 3.99
N GLU A 46 -2.36 -8.28 4.95
CA GLU A 46 -2.62 -9.72 5.00
C GLU A 46 -4.11 -10.05 5.09
N GLY A 47 -4.55 -11.07 4.34
CA GLY A 47 -5.93 -11.56 4.37
C GLY A 47 -6.97 -10.61 3.78
N THR A 48 -6.58 -9.70 2.89
CA THR A 48 -7.47 -8.75 2.24
C THR A 48 -7.61 -9.01 0.74
N LEU A 49 -8.70 -8.53 0.15
CA LEU A 49 -8.93 -8.54 -1.30
C LEU A 49 -9.47 -7.17 -1.74
N GLY A 50 -8.71 -6.46 -2.55
CA GLY A 50 -9.03 -5.18 -3.17
C GLY A 50 -10.13 -5.27 -4.23
N GLU A 51 -10.46 -4.14 -4.84
CA GLU A 51 -11.44 -4.08 -5.94
C GLU A 51 -10.84 -4.52 -7.29
N ASP A 52 -9.52 -4.44 -7.41
CA ASP A 52 -8.74 -4.86 -8.57
C ASP A 52 -8.41 -6.37 -8.60
N GLY A 53 -8.71 -7.07 -7.51
CA GLY A 53 -8.51 -8.51 -7.36
C GLY A 53 -7.20 -8.90 -6.68
N ASP A 54 -6.36 -7.93 -6.33
CA ASP A 54 -5.11 -8.14 -5.58
C ASP A 54 -5.33 -7.78 -4.09
N PRO A 55 -4.44 -8.18 -3.15
CA PRO A 55 -4.53 -7.73 -1.76
C PRO A 55 -4.44 -6.20 -1.63
N LEU A 56 -5.09 -5.64 -0.61
CA LEU A 56 -5.14 -4.18 -0.43
C LEU A 56 -3.74 -3.62 -0.13
N ASP A 57 -3.28 -2.71 -0.97
CA ASP A 57 -1.97 -2.05 -0.84
C ASP A 57 -1.83 -1.23 0.44
N ALA A 58 -0.60 -1.18 0.96
CA ALA A 58 -0.23 -0.38 2.12
C ALA A 58 1.16 0.26 2.00
N LEU A 59 1.26 1.47 2.57
CA LEU A 59 2.48 2.21 2.83
C LEU A 59 2.71 2.31 4.33
N VAL A 60 3.86 1.88 4.82
CA VAL A 60 4.23 1.92 6.24
C VAL A 60 5.31 2.96 6.46
N LEU A 61 5.00 3.98 7.27
CA LEU A 61 5.96 5.00 7.67
C LEU A 61 6.84 4.46 8.80
N VAL A 62 8.02 3.97 8.44
CA VAL A 62 9.06 3.50 9.39
C VAL A 62 10.29 4.44 9.38
N PRO A 63 10.99 4.62 10.52
CA PRO A 63 12.20 5.44 10.57
C PRO A 63 13.35 4.90 9.72
N GLU A 64 13.49 3.58 9.66
CA GLU A 64 14.50 2.87 8.87
C GLU A 64 13.79 1.84 7.97
N PRO A 65 14.17 1.72 6.69
CA PRO A 65 13.57 0.73 5.78
C PRO A 65 13.75 -0.69 6.32
N THR A 66 12.75 -1.54 6.12
CA THR A 66 12.82 -2.95 6.51
C THR A 66 13.43 -3.81 5.39
N PHE A 67 12.86 -4.97 5.12
CA PHE A 67 13.30 -5.92 4.10
C PHE A 67 12.08 -6.60 3.44
N PRO A 68 12.17 -7.04 2.17
CA PRO A 68 11.08 -7.77 1.52
C PRO A 68 10.69 -9.04 2.29
N GLY A 69 9.40 -9.21 2.55
CA GLY A 69 8.83 -10.27 3.40
C GLY A 69 8.77 -9.93 4.89
N CYS A 70 9.14 -8.72 5.31
CA CYS A 70 8.99 -8.29 6.70
C CYS A 70 7.51 -8.05 7.02
N LEU A 71 7.02 -8.67 8.10
CA LEU A 71 5.68 -8.41 8.65
C LEU A 71 5.74 -7.27 9.67
N ILE A 72 4.86 -6.27 9.50
CA ILE A 72 4.69 -5.16 10.43
C ILE A 72 3.24 -5.10 10.89
N ARG A 73 3.03 -5.19 12.21
CA ARG A 73 1.72 -4.91 12.81
C ARG A 73 1.46 -3.41 12.81
N CYS A 74 0.42 -2.99 12.11
CA CYS A 74 0.16 -1.62 11.73
C CYS A 74 -1.20 -1.09 12.21
N ARG A 75 -1.34 0.24 12.20
CA ARG A 75 -2.62 0.96 12.22
C ARG A 75 -2.64 2.02 11.14
N THR A 76 -3.79 2.18 10.49
CA THR A 76 -3.96 3.23 9.47
C THR A 76 -4.05 4.63 10.09
N ILE A 77 -3.56 5.61 9.35
CA ILE A 77 -3.80 7.04 9.57
C ILE A 77 -4.57 7.68 8.42
N GLY A 78 -4.74 6.99 7.30
CA GLY A 78 -5.42 7.52 6.11
C GLY A 78 -5.23 6.60 4.92
N MET A 79 -5.65 7.06 3.75
CA MET A 79 -5.52 6.31 2.51
C MET A 79 -5.35 7.25 1.33
N PHE A 80 -4.47 6.88 0.42
CA PHE A 80 -4.30 7.54 -0.86
C PHE A 80 -5.20 6.84 -1.89
N ARG A 81 -6.05 7.60 -2.57
CA ARG A 81 -6.92 7.09 -3.62
C ARG A 81 -6.44 7.54 -4.97
N MET A 82 -6.37 6.58 -5.87
CA MET A 82 -6.06 6.82 -7.27
C MET A 82 -6.76 5.82 -8.17
N THR A 83 -6.80 6.13 -9.46
CA THR A 83 -7.25 5.22 -10.50
C THR A 83 -6.11 5.06 -11.51
N ASP A 84 -5.76 3.83 -11.83
CA ASP A 84 -4.81 3.52 -12.89
C ASP A 84 -5.50 2.83 -14.07
N GLU A 85 -4.74 2.31 -15.03
CA GLU A 85 -5.29 1.63 -16.20
C GLU A 85 -6.10 0.36 -15.90
N LYS A 86 -6.02 -0.19 -14.67
CA LYS A 86 -6.74 -1.39 -14.24
C LYS A 86 -7.98 -1.08 -13.39
N GLY A 87 -8.12 0.11 -12.84
CA GLY A 87 -9.25 0.48 -11.98
C GLY A 87 -8.83 1.31 -10.77
N GLY A 88 -9.63 1.24 -9.70
CA GLY A 88 -9.30 1.86 -8.42
C GLY A 88 -8.11 1.17 -7.76
N ASP A 89 -7.14 1.95 -7.31
CA ASP A 89 -5.83 1.50 -6.83
C ASP A 89 -5.50 2.18 -5.48
N ASP A 90 -6.34 1.90 -4.48
CA ASP A 90 -6.31 2.53 -3.16
C ASP A 90 -5.15 2.00 -2.30
N LYS A 91 -4.41 2.90 -1.63
CA LYS A 91 -3.22 2.58 -0.83
C LYS A 91 -3.37 3.08 0.60
N VAL A 92 -3.42 2.16 1.55
CA VAL A 92 -3.55 2.49 2.97
C VAL A 92 -2.24 3.08 3.49
N LEU A 93 -2.30 4.26 4.11
CA LEU A 93 -1.14 4.83 4.80
C LEU A 93 -1.20 4.46 6.28
N CYS A 94 -0.13 3.84 6.78
CA CYS A 94 -0.10 3.30 8.13
C CYS A 94 1.25 3.53 8.83
N VAL A 95 1.21 3.29 10.14
CA VAL A 95 2.35 3.36 11.06
C VAL A 95 2.35 2.09 11.93
N PRO A 96 3.51 1.64 12.45
CA PRO A 96 3.58 0.59 13.45
C PRO A 96 2.60 0.80 14.62
N TYR A 97 1.87 -0.26 14.99
CA TYR A 97 0.78 -0.19 15.95
C TYR A 97 1.23 0.26 17.35
N GLU A 98 2.35 -0.30 17.83
CA GLU A 98 2.81 -0.16 19.21
C GLU A 98 3.91 0.88 19.40
N ASP A 99 4.31 1.62 18.35
CA ASP A 99 5.41 2.59 18.46
C ASP A 99 4.95 3.92 19.09
N PRO A 100 5.35 4.22 20.35
CA PRO A 100 4.92 5.45 21.02
C PRO A 100 5.49 6.71 20.36
N ARG A 101 6.56 6.60 19.55
CA ARG A 101 7.14 7.74 18.82
C ARG A 101 6.17 8.29 17.76
N GLN A 102 5.27 7.45 17.25
CA GLN A 102 4.30 7.81 16.21
C GLN A 102 2.86 7.93 16.73
N GLU A 103 2.67 7.95 18.05
CA GLU A 103 1.38 8.08 18.72
C GLU A 103 0.57 9.32 18.26
N HIS A 104 1.27 10.40 17.92
CA HIS A 104 0.68 11.64 17.41
C HIS A 104 0.09 11.52 16.00
N LEU A 105 0.54 10.55 15.20
CA LEU A 105 0.02 10.31 13.86
C LEU A 105 -1.26 9.47 13.98
N ARG A 106 -2.41 10.11 14.12
CA ARG A 106 -3.72 9.43 14.29
C ARG A 106 -4.69 9.60 13.10
N ASP A 107 -4.33 10.42 12.12
CA ASP A 107 -5.15 10.82 10.98
C ASP A 107 -4.22 11.43 9.92
N ILE A 108 -4.66 11.55 8.67
CA ILE A 108 -3.82 11.92 7.54
C ILE A 108 -3.29 13.34 7.67
N HIS A 109 -4.08 14.23 8.26
CA HIS A 109 -3.69 15.62 8.48
C HIS A 109 -2.65 15.82 9.59
N HIS A 110 -2.31 14.76 10.34
CA HIS A 110 -1.18 14.79 11.28
C HIS A 110 0.18 14.59 10.58
N LEU A 111 0.18 14.05 9.35
CA LEU A 111 1.38 13.96 8.53
C LEU A 111 1.67 15.31 7.84
N GLY A 112 2.95 15.68 7.77
CA GLY A 112 3.39 16.90 7.12
C GLY A 112 2.85 17.01 5.70
N GLU A 113 2.50 18.22 5.29
CA GLU A 113 1.96 18.47 3.94
C GLU A 113 2.95 18.04 2.85
N PHE A 114 4.23 18.36 3.01
CA PHE A 114 5.26 17.97 2.05
C PHE A 114 5.49 16.45 1.99
N ASP A 115 5.36 15.74 3.11
CA ASP A 115 5.45 14.28 3.11
C ASP A 115 4.27 13.67 2.32
N ARG A 116 3.05 14.20 2.51
CA ARG A 116 1.87 13.80 1.74
C ARG A 116 2.01 14.11 0.24
N LEU A 117 2.58 15.26 -0.10
CA LEU A 117 2.84 15.65 -1.48
C LEU A 117 3.92 14.80 -2.14
N GLU A 118 4.97 14.42 -1.42
CA GLU A 118 6.03 13.53 -1.95
C GLU A 118 5.46 12.15 -2.29
N ILE A 119 4.66 11.57 -1.38
CA ILE A 119 4.00 10.28 -1.62
C ILE A 119 3.04 10.36 -2.81
N GLN A 120 2.20 11.40 -2.86
CA GLN A 120 1.28 11.62 -3.97
C GLN A 120 2.03 11.74 -5.30
N HIS A 121 3.06 12.59 -5.34
CA HIS A 121 3.84 12.81 -6.56
C HIS A 121 4.49 11.52 -7.07
N PHE A 122 5.02 10.69 -6.17
CA PHE A 122 5.57 9.39 -6.55
C PHE A 122 4.56 8.55 -7.34
N PHE A 123 3.34 8.37 -6.83
CA PHE A 123 2.34 7.55 -7.50
C PHE A 123 1.78 8.17 -8.78
N GLU A 124 1.76 9.50 -8.88
CA GLU A 124 1.37 10.20 -10.10
C GLU A 124 2.38 10.00 -11.24
N VAL A 125 3.68 9.85 -10.94
CA VAL A 125 4.73 9.89 -11.99
C VAL A 125 5.54 8.60 -12.16
N TYR A 126 5.51 7.64 -11.22
CA TYR A 126 6.44 6.50 -11.27
C TYR A 126 6.31 5.63 -12.53
N LYS A 127 5.11 5.61 -13.12
CA LYS A 127 4.76 4.89 -14.36
C LYS A 127 4.91 5.72 -15.65
N ASP A 128 5.34 6.99 -15.60
CA ASP A 128 5.33 7.91 -16.76
C ASP A 128 6.09 7.41 -18.00
N LEU A 129 7.15 6.63 -17.78
CA LEU A 129 7.99 6.08 -18.85
C LEU A 129 7.62 4.63 -19.21
N GLU A 130 6.56 4.08 -18.62
CA GLU A 130 6.04 2.75 -18.94
C GLU A 130 5.05 2.81 -20.11
N PRO A 131 5.24 2.04 -21.19
CA PRO A 131 4.34 2.07 -22.34
C PRO A 131 2.90 1.68 -21.97
N GLY A 132 1.94 2.58 -22.25
CA GLY A 132 0.51 2.32 -22.09
C GLY A 132 0.00 2.40 -20.65
N LYS A 133 0.76 3.02 -19.74
CA LYS A 133 0.34 3.27 -18.35
C LYS A 133 -0.12 4.71 -18.16
N SER A 134 -1.08 4.90 -17.26
CA SER A 134 -1.60 6.22 -16.89
C SER A 134 -2.15 6.19 -15.47
N VAL A 135 -2.10 7.33 -14.79
CA VAL A 135 -2.67 7.52 -13.46
C VAL A 135 -3.59 8.74 -13.51
N GLU A 136 -4.79 8.60 -12.96
CA GLU A 136 -5.79 9.66 -12.87
C GLU A 136 -6.43 9.67 -11.48
N GLY A 137 -6.76 10.87 -10.99
CA GLY A 137 -7.31 11.04 -9.66
C GLY A 137 -6.25 10.77 -8.58
N ALA A 138 -5.95 11.78 -7.78
CA ALA A 138 -5.03 11.64 -6.66
C ALA A 138 -5.62 12.43 -5.50
N THR A 139 -6.13 11.72 -4.50
CA THR A 139 -6.69 12.37 -3.31
C THR A 139 -6.39 11.59 -2.05
N TRP A 140 -6.25 12.33 -0.95
CA TRP A 140 -6.10 11.78 0.38
C TRP A 140 -7.46 11.71 1.07
N VAL A 141 -7.73 10.59 1.71
CA VAL A 141 -8.87 10.44 2.62
C VAL A 141 -8.40 10.10 4.04
N GLY A 142 -9.26 10.40 5.01
CA GLY A 142 -8.95 10.26 6.43
C GLY A 142 -8.92 8.81 6.90
N ARG A 143 -8.62 8.64 8.20
CA ARG A 143 -8.54 7.32 8.82
C ARG A 143 -9.85 6.55 8.74
N VAL A 144 -11.00 7.22 8.84
CA VAL A 144 -12.32 6.57 8.89
C VAL A 144 -12.62 5.85 7.58
N GLU A 145 -12.36 6.50 6.45
CA GLU A 145 -12.52 5.94 5.11
C GLU A 145 -11.53 4.81 4.88
N ALA A 146 -10.29 4.94 5.36
CA ALA A 146 -9.29 3.88 5.28
C ALA A 146 -9.71 2.64 6.09
N GLU A 147 -10.18 2.79 7.32
CA GLU A 147 -10.69 1.68 8.14
C GLU A 147 -11.92 1.00 7.50
N ALA A 148 -12.78 1.78 6.85
CA ALA A 148 -13.93 1.26 6.13
C ALA A 148 -13.51 0.40 4.91
N GLU A 149 -12.51 0.85 4.16
CA GLU A 149 -11.97 0.12 3.00
C GLU A 149 -11.28 -1.17 3.43
N ILE A 150 -10.42 -1.12 4.46
CA ILE A 150 -9.77 -2.32 5.01
C ILE A 150 -10.83 -3.35 5.43
N ALA A 151 -11.86 -2.92 6.15
CA ALA A 151 -12.95 -3.80 6.56
C ALA A 151 -13.74 -4.36 5.36
N ALA A 152 -13.89 -3.60 4.26
CA ALA A 152 -14.49 -4.08 3.03
C ALA A 152 -13.61 -5.14 2.35
N SER A 153 -12.29 -4.92 2.28
CA SER A 153 -11.36 -5.87 1.70
C SER A 153 -11.30 -7.20 2.45
N TYR A 154 -11.37 -7.18 3.80
CA TYR A 154 -11.50 -8.42 4.58
C TYR A 154 -12.80 -9.18 4.28
N ARG A 155 -13.92 -8.47 4.10
CA ARG A 155 -15.19 -9.11 3.72
C ARG A 155 -15.10 -9.73 2.33
N ARG A 156 -14.56 -9.01 1.35
CA ARG A 156 -14.36 -9.51 -0.02
C ARG A 156 -13.48 -10.76 -0.04
N ALA A 157 -12.37 -10.77 0.71
CA ALA A 157 -11.48 -11.92 0.80
C ALA A 157 -12.21 -13.15 1.36
N LYS A 158 -12.96 -12.97 2.45
CA LYS A 158 -13.74 -14.05 3.05
C LYS A 158 -14.80 -14.60 2.11
N GLU A 159 -15.53 -13.74 1.41
CA GLU A 159 -16.56 -14.15 0.46
C GLU A 159 -15.96 -14.90 -0.74
N ALA A 160 -14.78 -14.50 -1.22
CA ALA A 160 -14.06 -15.21 -2.27
C ALA A 160 -13.62 -16.61 -1.81
N GLU A 161 -13.10 -16.74 -0.59
CA GLU A 161 -12.76 -18.04 0.00
C GLU A 161 -14.00 -18.95 0.11
N GLU A 162 -15.14 -18.41 0.56
CA GLU A 162 -16.41 -19.14 0.63
C GLU A 162 -16.93 -19.59 -0.75
N ARG A 163 -16.58 -18.87 -1.83
CA ARG A 163 -16.86 -19.27 -3.23
C ARG A 163 -15.85 -20.26 -3.79
N GLY A 164 -14.78 -20.58 -3.07
CA GLY A 164 -13.69 -21.43 -3.54
C GLY A 164 -12.80 -20.75 -4.57
N GLU A 165 -12.81 -19.42 -4.62
CA GLU A 165 -11.88 -18.64 -5.44
C GLU A 165 -10.50 -18.65 -4.76
N THR A 166 -9.44 -18.86 -5.55
CA THR A 166 -8.09 -18.74 -5.02
C THR A 166 -7.79 -17.25 -4.84
N LEU A 167 -7.52 -16.85 -3.61
CA LEU A 167 -7.03 -15.51 -3.33
C LEU A 167 -5.64 -15.36 -3.95
N HIS A 168 -5.49 -14.31 -4.75
CA HIS A 168 -4.26 -13.95 -5.42
C HIS A 168 -3.37 -13.08 -4.56
#